data_AF-A0AAV6FKK0-F1
#
_entry.id   AF-A0AAV6FKK0-F1
#
_cell.length_a   1.000
_cell.length_b   1.000
_cell.length_c   1.000
_cell.angle_alpha   90.00
_cell.angle_beta   90.00
_cell.angle_gamma   90.00
#
_symmetry.space_group_name_H-M   'P 1'
#
loop_
_entity.id
_entity.type
_entity.pdbx_description
1 polymer ?
#
loop_
_entity_poly.entity_id
_entity_poly.type
_entity_poly.pdbx_seq_one_letter_code
_entity_poly.pdbx_strand_id
1 'polypeptide(L)'
;MKLPEMSDAEVLLQHSELMEYYRRKLARWERQQRHYSDAAAAANLSLPQQPATFDPEASWLKFHLGINRYALYTRDDPGIARLLQDMRSSVIISADYTQDEKALKGVCDCSQVVKPSGHHLKLALKFKDFGKSMFKPMRQERNEQTPEDVFYFVDFQRHNAEIAAFHLDRVLDFRRVPPVIGRLVNVSGEILHVTRNEELKSVFFTSPANNTCFFAKCLYVCKTEYAVCGHPDLLEGSMSAYLPGLSIAPRISIPNPWIRSYTFTGKEEWEVNPFYCDTIRRLYPYNSGNRLLNIIDMAIFDFLTGNMDRHHYEIFTKFGDAGFLLHFDNARGFGRHSHDELSILAPLTQCCTIKRSTLLRLHLLTRPDLRLSEVMRESLDGDPLRPVLTEPHLLALDRRLEKILRAVQRCVRKLGERQVVVADFVEVPDDPATRSPQPPLPPEPRSR
;
A
#
# COMPACT_ATOMS: atom_id res chain seq x y z
N MET A 1 -10.18 -16.23 12.06
CA MET A 1 -9.89 -16.23 13.51
C MET A 1 -10.53 -14.97 14.09
N LYS A 2 -11.18 -15.03 15.26
CA LYS A 2 -11.71 -13.82 15.91
C LYS A 2 -10.53 -13.07 16.52
N LEU A 3 -10.44 -11.76 16.29
CA LEU A 3 -9.39 -10.94 16.90
C LEU A 3 -9.56 -10.93 18.44
N PRO A 4 -8.48 -10.75 19.22
CA PRO A 4 -8.56 -10.51 20.66
C PRO A 4 -9.45 -9.30 20.98
N GLU A 5 -9.94 -9.20 22.21
CA GLU A 5 -10.72 -8.03 22.65
C GLU A 5 -9.90 -6.75 22.50
N MET A 6 -10.50 -5.75 21.85
CA MET A 6 -9.83 -4.48 21.58
C MET A 6 -9.84 -3.61 22.82
N SER A 7 -8.66 -3.29 23.35
CA SER A 7 -8.48 -2.21 24.32
C SER A 7 -8.12 -0.89 23.61
N ASP A 8 -8.12 0.22 24.34
CA ASP A 8 -7.71 1.54 23.82
C ASP A 8 -6.27 1.57 23.29
N ALA A 9 -5.41 0.65 23.76
CA ALA A 9 -4.05 0.49 23.28
C ALA A 9 -3.97 -0.22 21.92
N GLU A 10 -4.99 -1.01 21.58
CA GLU A 10 -5.04 -1.83 20.37
C GLU A 10 -5.57 -1.07 19.15
N VAL A 11 -6.28 0.05 19.34
CA VAL A 11 -6.73 0.92 18.24
C VAL A 11 -5.65 1.95 17.88
N LEU A 12 -5.54 2.34 16.61
CA LEU A 12 -4.51 3.29 16.18
C LEU A 12 -4.81 4.71 16.67
N LEU A 13 -6.06 5.16 16.47
CA LEU A 13 -6.48 6.55 16.70
C LEU A 13 -7.71 6.60 17.59
N GLN A 14 -7.73 7.55 18.52
CA GLN A 14 -8.90 7.85 19.32
C GLN A 14 -9.83 8.80 18.55
N HIS A 15 -11.15 8.63 18.73
CA HIS A 15 -12.14 9.39 17.98
C HIS A 15 -12.00 10.91 18.18
N SER A 16 -11.79 11.36 19.41
CA SER A 16 -11.63 12.78 19.74
C SER A 16 -10.41 13.41 19.06
N GLU A 17 -9.25 12.74 19.10
CA GLU A 17 -8.01 13.18 18.48
C GLU A 17 -8.16 13.31 16.95
N LEU A 18 -8.77 12.31 16.32
CA LEU A 18 -9.01 12.30 14.88
C LEU A 18 -9.89 13.47 14.44
N MET A 19 -10.99 13.69 15.16
CA MET A 19 -11.93 14.77 14.88
C MET A 19 -11.28 16.15 15.05
N GLU A 20 -10.53 16.37 16.12
CA GLU A 20 -9.82 17.63 16.34
C GLU A 20 -8.78 17.89 15.25
N TYR A 21 -8.05 16.85 14.82
CA TYR A 21 -7.09 16.94 13.74
C TYR A 21 -7.74 17.39 12.42
N TYR A 22 -8.81 16.71 12.00
CA TYR A 22 -9.44 17.01 10.71
C TYR A 22 -10.23 18.31 10.70
N ARG A 23 -10.85 18.71 11.82
CA ARG A 23 -11.42 20.07 11.96
C ARG A 23 -10.37 21.15 11.74
N ARG A 24 -9.17 21.00 12.33
CA ARG A 24 -8.05 21.93 12.12
C ARG A 24 -7.57 21.93 10.66
N LYS A 25 -7.49 20.76 10.02
CA LYS A 25 -7.12 20.65 8.60
C LYS A 25 -8.15 21.28 7.67
N LEU A 26 -9.45 21.10 7.93
CA LEU A 26 -10.53 21.70 7.17
C LEU A 26 -10.50 23.24 7.30
N ALA A 27 -10.40 23.77 8.52
CA ALA A 27 -10.30 25.21 8.73
C ALA A 27 -9.06 25.82 8.02
N ARG A 28 -7.93 25.11 8.02
CA ARG A 28 -6.74 25.52 7.25
C ARG A 28 -7.00 25.48 5.74
N TRP A 29 -7.66 24.44 5.25
CA TRP A 29 -8.07 24.32 3.86
C TRP A 29 -8.95 25.50 3.45
N GLU A 30 -10.04 25.77 4.16
CA GLU A 30 -10.96 26.87 3.88
C GLU A 30 -10.28 28.24 3.88
N ARG A 31 -9.33 28.49 4.80
CA ARG A 31 -8.52 29.73 4.77
C ARG A 31 -7.69 29.82 3.50
N GLN A 32 -6.99 28.74 3.14
CA GLN A 32 -6.21 28.68 1.92
C GLN A 32 -7.10 28.88 0.68
N GLN A 33 -8.30 28.28 0.67
CA GLN A 33 -9.28 28.41 -0.41
C GLN A 33 -9.76 29.86 -0.61
N ARG A 34 -10.02 30.58 0.49
CA ARG A 34 -10.35 32.01 0.46
C ARG A 34 -9.23 32.85 -0.15
N HIS A 35 -7.99 32.70 0.35
CA HIS A 35 -6.85 33.43 -0.20
C HIS A 35 -6.67 33.24 -1.72
N TYR A 36 -6.84 32.02 -2.21
CA TYR A 36 -6.78 31.77 -3.65
C TYR A 36 -7.95 32.40 -4.42
N SER A 37 -9.14 32.39 -3.84
CA SER A 37 -10.32 33.02 -4.46
C SER A 37 -10.13 34.54 -4.54
N ASP A 38 -9.60 35.16 -3.48
CA ASP A 38 -9.30 36.59 -3.43
C ASP A 38 -8.21 36.96 -4.45
N ALA A 39 -7.15 36.14 -4.56
CA ALA A 39 -6.08 36.34 -5.52
C ALA A 39 -6.57 36.19 -6.98
N ALA A 40 -7.45 35.21 -7.25
CA ALA A 40 -8.04 35.02 -8.56
C ALA A 40 -8.98 36.18 -8.93
N ALA A 41 -9.81 36.64 -7.99
CA ALA A 41 -10.66 37.81 -8.17
C ALA A 41 -9.84 39.08 -8.47
N ALA A 42 -8.71 39.28 -7.78
CA ALA A 42 -7.77 40.37 -8.05
C ALA A 42 -7.13 40.28 -9.46
N ALA A 43 -7.03 39.07 -10.02
CA ALA A 43 -6.55 38.83 -11.38
C ALA A 43 -7.67 38.76 -12.44
N ASN A 44 -8.92 39.12 -12.10
CA ASN A 44 -10.11 39.00 -12.95
C ASN A 44 -10.37 37.57 -13.47
N LEU A 45 -9.98 36.56 -12.69
CA LEU A 45 -10.21 35.14 -12.98
C LEU A 45 -11.36 34.60 -12.11
N SER A 46 -12.34 33.97 -12.75
CA SER A 46 -13.41 33.25 -12.06
C SER A 46 -13.02 31.78 -11.86
N LEU A 47 -12.89 31.35 -10.60
CA LEU A 47 -12.60 29.95 -10.26
C LEU A 47 -13.87 29.23 -9.81
N PRO A 48 -14.13 27.99 -10.29
CA PRO A 48 -15.21 27.17 -9.76
C PRO A 48 -14.98 26.93 -8.25
N GLN A 49 -15.89 27.39 -7.41
CA GLN A 49 -15.85 27.09 -5.98
C GLN A 49 -16.52 25.74 -5.73
N GLN A 50 -15.74 24.74 -5.35
CA GLN A 50 -16.26 23.48 -4.83
C GLN A 50 -15.93 23.41 -3.33
N PRO A 51 -16.87 23.81 -2.43
CA PRO A 51 -16.62 23.76 -1.01
C PRO A 51 -16.44 22.31 -0.56
N ALA A 52 -15.43 22.09 0.29
CA ALA A 52 -15.27 20.82 0.96
C ALA A 52 -16.38 20.64 2.01
N THR A 53 -16.88 19.43 2.13
CA THR A 53 -17.80 19.01 3.19
C THR A 53 -17.05 18.09 4.15
N PHE A 54 -17.39 18.15 5.43
CA PHE A 54 -16.83 17.25 6.44
C PHE A 54 -17.97 16.59 7.19
N ASP A 55 -18.17 15.30 6.91
CA ASP A 55 -19.12 14.45 7.59
C ASP A 55 -18.36 13.55 8.59
N PRO A 56 -18.60 13.67 9.91
CA PRO A 56 -18.06 12.76 10.91
C PRO A 56 -18.29 11.26 10.61
N GLU A 57 -19.32 10.94 9.84
CA GLU A 57 -19.69 9.57 9.46
C GLU A 57 -19.09 9.12 8.11
N ALA A 58 -18.22 9.93 7.49
CA ALA A 58 -17.57 9.62 6.22
C ALA A 58 -16.83 8.28 6.26
N SER A 59 -16.89 7.52 5.17
CA SER A 59 -16.33 6.17 5.08
C SER A 59 -14.83 6.13 5.30
N TRP A 60 -14.09 7.14 4.83
CA TRP A 60 -12.64 7.24 5.04
C TRP A 60 -12.27 7.54 6.50
N LEU A 61 -13.12 8.26 7.25
CA LEU A 61 -12.94 8.49 8.68
C LEU A 61 -13.18 7.20 9.48
N LYS A 62 -14.25 6.47 9.14
CA LYS A 62 -14.54 5.15 9.73
C LYS A 62 -13.41 4.17 9.48
N PHE A 63 -12.85 4.16 8.27
CA PHE A 63 -11.66 3.38 7.96
C PHE A 63 -10.48 3.78 8.85
N HIS A 64 -10.18 5.08 9.02
CA HIS A 64 -9.10 5.53 9.91
C HIS A 64 -9.29 5.11 11.36
N LEU A 65 -10.52 5.15 11.87
CA LEU A 65 -10.88 4.71 13.23
C LEU A 65 -10.84 3.20 13.40
N GLY A 66 -11.08 2.43 12.33
CA GLY A 66 -11.08 0.97 12.35
C GLY A 66 -9.68 0.32 12.37
N ILE A 67 -8.63 1.09 12.08
CA ILE A 67 -7.25 0.57 12.08
C ILE A 67 -6.86 0.19 13.51
N ASN A 68 -6.39 -1.04 13.69
CA ASN A 68 -5.96 -1.60 14.97
C ASN A 68 -4.64 -2.37 14.82
N ARG A 69 -4.10 -2.90 15.93
CA ARG A 69 -2.80 -3.58 15.97
C ARG A 69 -2.68 -4.78 15.03
N TYR A 70 -3.79 -5.36 14.60
CA TYR A 70 -3.81 -6.62 13.86
C TYR A 70 -4.03 -6.45 12.36
N ALA A 71 -4.71 -5.38 11.93
CA ALA A 71 -5.07 -5.15 10.53
C ALA A 71 -5.46 -3.69 10.24
N LEU A 72 -5.41 -3.31 8.95
CA LEU A 72 -5.93 -2.03 8.48
C LEU A 72 -7.45 -1.95 8.53
N TYR A 73 -8.13 -3.09 8.38
CA TYR A 73 -9.58 -3.20 8.40
C TYR A 73 -9.99 -4.58 8.89
N THR A 74 -11.22 -4.71 9.38
CA THR A 74 -11.74 -6.00 9.83
C THR A 74 -12.30 -6.80 8.66
N ARG A 75 -12.37 -8.13 8.80
CA ARG A 75 -12.74 -9.03 7.70
C ARG A 75 -14.13 -8.76 7.14
N ASP A 76 -15.08 -8.49 8.03
CA ASP A 76 -16.51 -8.36 7.70
C ASP A 76 -16.96 -6.88 7.79
N ASP A 77 -16.04 -5.94 7.51
CA ASP A 77 -16.28 -4.50 7.61
C ASP A 77 -17.10 -3.95 6.43
N PRO A 78 -18.39 -3.59 6.61
CA PRO A 78 -19.19 -3.02 5.53
C PRO A 78 -18.71 -1.62 5.12
N GLY A 79 -17.94 -0.94 5.98
CA GLY A 79 -17.38 0.39 5.71
C GLY A 79 -16.37 0.38 4.56
N ILE A 80 -15.69 -0.75 4.32
CA ILE A 80 -14.72 -0.87 3.22
C ILE A 80 -15.42 -0.85 1.86
N ALA A 81 -16.53 -1.57 1.71
CA ALA A 81 -17.32 -1.52 0.47
C ALA A 81 -17.83 -0.10 0.19
N ARG A 82 -18.26 0.62 1.25
CA ARG A 82 -18.68 2.02 1.13
C ARG A 82 -17.52 2.94 0.74
N LEU A 83 -16.35 2.78 1.36
CA LEU A 83 -15.15 3.57 1.04
C LEU A 83 -14.71 3.38 -0.42
N LEU A 84 -14.72 2.14 -0.92
CA LEU A 84 -14.42 1.86 -2.33
C LEU A 84 -15.41 2.59 -3.25
N GLN A 85 -16.72 2.51 -2.96
CA GLN A 85 -17.74 3.20 -3.75
C GLN A 85 -17.61 4.73 -3.70
N ASP A 86 -17.26 5.29 -2.54
CA ASP A 86 -17.03 6.73 -2.38
C ASP A 86 -15.78 7.16 -3.17
N MET A 87 -14.66 6.42 -3.15
CA MET A 87 -13.47 6.74 -3.97
C MET A 87 -13.74 6.65 -5.48
N ARG A 88 -14.62 5.73 -5.90
CA ARG A 88 -15.05 5.57 -7.30
C ARG A 88 -15.85 6.78 -7.81
N SER A 89 -16.70 7.38 -6.97
CA SER A 89 -17.74 8.31 -7.44
C SER A 89 -17.65 9.73 -6.88
N SER A 90 -16.89 9.94 -5.80
CA SER A 90 -16.78 11.25 -5.16
C SER A 90 -16.14 12.27 -6.09
N VAL A 91 -16.68 13.49 -6.05
CA VAL A 91 -16.14 14.63 -6.80
C VAL A 91 -14.74 14.97 -6.28
N ILE A 92 -13.78 15.08 -7.19
CA ILE A 92 -12.41 15.51 -6.88
C ILE A 92 -12.39 17.03 -6.86
N ILE A 93 -12.00 17.62 -5.73
CA ILE A 93 -11.98 19.08 -5.52
C ILE A 93 -10.57 19.66 -5.57
N SER A 94 -9.53 18.81 -5.59
CA SER A 94 -8.14 19.21 -5.70
C SER A 94 -7.26 18.02 -6.08
N ALA A 95 -6.25 18.30 -6.90
CA ALA A 95 -5.16 17.39 -7.22
C ALA A 95 -3.82 18.06 -6.92
N ASP A 96 -2.83 17.29 -6.48
CA ASP A 96 -1.49 17.78 -6.17
C ASP A 96 -0.47 16.64 -6.21
N TYR A 97 0.82 16.97 -6.25
CA TYR A 97 1.88 15.98 -6.04
C TYR A 97 1.84 15.40 -4.63
N THR A 98 2.34 14.18 -4.48
CA THR A 98 2.46 13.55 -3.16
C THR A 98 3.54 14.24 -2.33
N GLN A 99 3.53 14.01 -1.00
CA GLN A 99 4.47 14.70 -0.11
C GLN A 99 5.93 14.33 -0.40
N ASP A 100 6.19 13.07 -0.73
CA ASP A 100 7.51 12.57 -1.12
C ASP A 100 7.97 13.14 -2.47
N GLU A 101 7.08 13.30 -3.45
CA GLU A 101 7.41 13.98 -4.71
C GLU A 101 7.75 15.47 -4.48
N LYS A 102 6.97 16.16 -3.64
CA LYS A 102 7.24 17.56 -3.27
C LYS A 102 8.57 17.75 -2.54
N ALA A 103 8.98 16.77 -1.74
CA ALA A 103 10.24 16.82 -1.01
C ALA A 103 11.46 16.84 -1.96
N LEU A 104 11.30 16.35 -3.19
CA LEU A 104 12.36 16.34 -4.19
C LEU A 104 12.62 17.74 -4.77
N LYS A 105 11.69 18.71 -4.64
CA LYS A 105 11.84 20.11 -5.12
C LYS A 105 12.39 20.25 -6.55
N GLY A 106 12.17 19.26 -7.43
CA GLY A 106 12.80 19.20 -8.75
C GLY A 106 14.34 19.06 -8.74
N VAL A 107 14.96 18.84 -7.57
CA VAL A 107 16.37 18.50 -7.41
C VAL A 107 16.53 17.07 -7.87
N CYS A 108 17.07 16.99 -9.07
CA CYS A 108 17.13 15.80 -9.87
C CYS A 108 18.61 15.55 -10.18
N ASP A 109 19.24 14.59 -9.48
CA ASP A 109 20.55 14.07 -9.86
C ASP A 109 20.42 12.97 -10.93
N CYS A 110 20.52 13.35 -12.20
CA CYS A 110 20.50 12.43 -13.34
C CYS A 110 21.70 11.49 -13.39
N SER A 111 22.73 11.70 -12.57
CA SER A 111 23.89 10.80 -12.48
C SER A 111 23.66 9.60 -11.56
N GLN A 112 22.66 9.67 -10.67
CA GLN A 112 22.23 8.51 -9.88
C GLN A 112 21.27 7.66 -10.70
N VAL A 113 21.84 6.64 -11.33
CA VAL A 113 21.18 5.74 -12.28
C VAL A 113 19.90 5.09 -11.72
N VAL A 114 19.78 4.94 -10.38
CA VAL A 114 18.65 4.25 -9.75
C VAL A 114 18.32 4.80 -8.37
N LYS A 115 17.13 5.41 -8.22
CA LYS A 115 16.47 5.53 -6.92
C LYS A 115 15.35 4.48 -6.83
N PRO A 116 15.34 3.63 -5.78
CA PRO A 116 14.32 2.61 -5.58
C PRO A 116 12.91 3.20 -5.51
N SER A 117 12.00 2.61 -6.31
CA SER A 117 10.52 2.60 -6.34
C SER A 117 9.64 3.84 -6.05
N GLY A 118 10.16 4.96 -5.55
CA GLY A 118 9.31 6.08 -5.08
C GLY A 118 8.87 7.09 -6.13
N HIS A 119 9.53 7.14 -7.30
CA HIS A 119 9.53 8.32 -8.18
C HIS A 119 8.78 8.13 -9.51
N HIS A 120 7.68 7.38 -9.48
CA HIS A 120 6.76 7.23 -10.62
C HIS A 120 5.61 8.23 -10.52
N LEU A 121 4.96 8.56 -11.65
CA LEU A 121 3.85 9.49 -11.69
C LEU A 121 2.69 9.00 -10.80
N LYS A 122 2.44 9.71 -9.71
CA LYS A 122 1.31 9.48 -8.80
C LYS A 122 0.81 10.82 -8.30
N LEU A 123 -0.49 10.93 -8.01
CA LEU A 123 -1.08 12.18 -7.55
C LEU A 123 -1.87 11.97 -6.27
N ALA A 124 -1.84 12.96 -5.39
CA ALA A 124 -2.71 13.05 -4.24
C ALA A 124 -4.01 13.75 -4.66
N LEU A 125 -5.10 13.01 -4.74
CA LEU A 125 -6.42 13.55 -5.03
C LEU A 125 -7.19 13.76 -3.73
N LYS A 126 -7.90 14.88 -3.63
CA LYS A 126 -8.78 15.22 -2.51
C LYS A 126 -10.22 15.24 -3.00
N PHE A 127 -11.08 14.53 -2.29
CA PHE A 127 -12.51 14.44 -2.57
C PHE A 127 -13.30 15.52 -1.83
N LYS A 128 -14.54 15.74 -2.29
CA LYS A 128 -15.48 16.69 -1.70
C LYS A 128 -15.75 16.45 -0.22
N ASP A 129 -15.82 15.18 0.21
CA ASP A 129 -15.96 14.76 1.61
C ASP A 129 -14.67 14.90 2.45
N PHE A 130 -13.68 15.62 1.91
CA PHE A 130 -12.36 15.87 2.48
C PHE A 130 -11.39 14.68 2.50
N GLY A 131 -11.87 13.48 2.14
CA GLY A 131 -11.09 12.27 1.96
C GLY A 131 -9.99 12.45 0.92
N LYS A 132 -9.01 11.55 0.92
CA LYS A 132 -7.90 11.57 -0.04
C LYS A 132 -7.61 10.19 -0.59
N SER A 133 -7.28 10.12 -1.87
CA SER A 133 -6.75 8.92 -2.53
C SER A 133 -5.43 9.21 -3.22
N MET A 134 -4.60 8.17 -3.31
CA MET A 134 -3.45 8.14 -4.20
C MET A 134 -3.92 7.64 -5.55
N PHE A 135 -3.76 8.46 -6.58
CA PHE A 135 -4.04 8.10 -7.95
C PHE A 135 -2.76 7.64 -8.65
N LYS A 136 -2.74 6.40 -9.13
CA LYS A 136 -1.68 5.91 -10.04
C LYS A 136 -2.32 5.65 -11.42
N PRO A 137 -1.95 6.42 -12.46
CA PRO A 137 -2.53 6.27 -13.79
C PRO A 137 -2.07 4.99 -14.48
N MET A 138 -2.88 4.51 -15.42
CA MET A 138 -2.52 3.45 -16.35
C MET A 138 -1.33 3.88 -17.21
N ARG A 139 -0.36 2.96 -17.36
CA ARG A 139 0.85 3.13 -18.17
C ARG A 139 1.10 2.02 -19.17
N GLN A 140 0.49 0.86 -18.95
CA GLN A 140 0.67 -0.35 -19.76
C GLN A 140 -0.67 -1.05 -19.91
N GLU A 141 -0.83 -1.70 -21.05
CA GLU A 141 -1.99 -2.51 -21.37
C GLU A 141 -2.00 -3.81 -20.55
N ARG A 142 -3.20 -4.34 -20.29
CA ARG A 142 -3.36 -5.50 -19.39
C ARG A 142 -2.69 -6.78 -19.88
N ASN A 143 -2.52 -6.91 -21.20
CA ASN A 143 -1.92 -8.08 -21.84
C ASN A 143 -0.40 -7.94 -21.98
N GLU A 144 0.18 -6.76 -21.70
CA GLU A 144 1.61 -6.56 -21.78
C GLU A 144 2.32 -7.19 -20.58
N GLN A 145 3.44 -7.85 -20.86
CA GLN A 145 4.33 -8.36 -19.83
C GLN A 145 5.61 -7.52 -19.79
N THR A 146 6.20 -7.41 -18.59
CA THR A 146 7.56 -6.89 -18.43
C THR A 146 8.51 -7.75 -19.29
N PRO A 147 9.28 -7.14 -20.23
CA PRO A 147 10.29 -7.86 -20.99
C PRO A 147 11.31 -8.53 -20.05
N GLU A 148 11.89 -9.66 -20.48
CA GLU A 148 12.78 -10.44 -19.61
C GLU A 148 14.06 -9.70 -19.24
N ASP A 149 14.54 -8.82 -20.12
CA ASP A 149 15.77 -8.03 -19.95
C ASP A 149 15.57 -6.80 -19.05
N VAL A 150 14.34 -6.50 -18.61
CA VAL A 150 14.04 -5.34 -17.77
C VAL A 150 14.25 -5.69 -16.30
N PHE A 151 15.19 -4.99 -15.66
CA PHE A 151 15.42 -5.09 -14.23
C PHE A 151 14.19 -4.64 -13.42
N TYR A 152 13.92 -5.33 -12.32
CA TYR A 152 12.77 -5.09 -11.45
C TYR A 152 12.67 -3.65 -10.91
N PHE A 153 13.78 -2.92 -10.79
CA PHE A 153 13.81 -1.50 -10.36
C PHE A 153 13.62 -0.49 -11.50
N VAL A 154 13.63 -0.93 -12.75
CA VAL A 154 13.32 -0.11 -13.95
C VAL A 154 11.87 -0.33 -14.43
N ASP A 155 11.28 -1.49 -14.15
CA ASP A 155 9.90 -1.83 -14.53
C ASP A 155 8.89 -0.71 -14.21
N PHE A 156 7.87 -0.59 -15.06
CA PHE A 156 6.82 0.39 -14.87
C PHE A 156 5.92 0.05 -13.69
N GLN A 157 5.31 1.07 -13.09
CA GLN A 157 4.23 0.89 -12.14
C GLN A 157 2.90 0.73 -12.88
N ARG A 158 2.09 -0.24 -12.45
CA ARG A 158 0.80 -0.57 -13.03
C ARG A 158 -0.31 -0.32 -12.02
N HIS A 159 -1.35 0.35 -12.47
CA HIS A 159 -2.53 0.64 -11.65
C HIS A 159 -3.31 -0.62 -11.29
N ASN A 160 -3.46 -1.56 -12.25
CA ASN A 160 -4.17 -2.82 -12.04
C ASN A 160 -3.50 -3.72 -11.00
N ALA A 161 -2.17 -3.64 -10.86
CA ALA A 161 -1.43 -4.37 -9.83
C ALA A 161 -1.79 -3.89 -8.42
N GLU A 162 -1.99 -2.58 -8.19
CA GLU A 162 -2.43 -2.06 -6.89
C GLU A 162 -3.84 -2.54 -6.52
N ILE A 163 -4.75 -2.54 -7.51
CA ILE A 163 -6.13 -3.03 -7.32
C ILE A 163 -6.08 -4.54 -7.00
N ALA A 164 -5.42 -5.32 -7.83
CA ALA A 164 -5.30 -6.77 -7.64
C ALA A 164 -4.62 -7.16 -6.32
N ALA A 165 -3.60 -6.40 -5.91
CA ALA A 165 -2.90 -6.60 -4.65
C ALA A 165 -3.83 -6.41 -3.44
N PHE A 166 -4.66 -5.38 -3.42
CA PHE A 166 -5.67 -5.18 -2.37
C PHE A 166 -6.66 -6.35 -2.29
N HIS A 167 -7.19 -6.78 -3.44
CA HIS A 167 -8.11 -7.91 -3.47
C HIS A 167 -7.45 -9.22 -3.02
N LEU A 168 -6.21 -9.48 -3.43
CA LEU A 168 -5.45 -10.65 -3.01
C LEU A 168 -5.14 -10.62 -1.51
N ASP A 169 -4.76 -9.47 -0.96
CA ASP A 169 -4.51 -9.28 0.48
C ASP A 169 -5.78 -9.58 1.31
N ARG A 170 -6.95 -9.17 0.81
CA ARG A 170 -8.25 -9.52 1.41
C ARG A 170 -8.58 -11.00 1.27
N VAL A 171 -8.33 -11.61 0.10
CA VAL A 171 -8.55 -13.05 -0.13
C VAL A 171 -7.63 -13.91 0.73
N LEU A 172 -6.40 -13.47 1.00
CA LEU A 172 -5.47 -14.15 1.92
C LEU A 172 -5.75 -13.84 3.39
N ASP A 173 -6.73 -12.99 3.69
CA ASP A 173 -7.12 -12.56 5.03
C ASP A 173 -6.00 -11.83 5.80
N PHE A 174 -5.03 -11.24 5.08
CA PHE A 174 -3.94 -10.46 5.65
C PHE A 174 -4.43 -9.08 6.11
N ARG A 175 -5.18 -8.36 5.25
CA ARG A 175 -5.78 -7.05 5.53
C ARG A 175 -4.74 -5.98 5.88
N ARG A 176 -3.67 -5.91 5.08
CA ARG A 176 -2.48 -5.06 5.26
C ARG A 176 -2.20 -4.12 4.09
N VAL A 177 -2.95 -4.23 3.00
CA VAL A 177 -2.98 -3.27 1.88
C VAL A 177 -4.15 -2.30 2.09
N PRO A 178 -4.00 -0.97 1.96
CA PRO A 178 -5.14 -0.06 2.01
C PRO A 178 -6.21 -0.40 0.96
N PRO A 179 -7.48 -0.02 1.16
CA PRO A 179 -8.51 -0.15 0.13
C PRO A 179 -8.10 0.52 -1.18
N VAL A 180 -8.19 -0.21 -2.30
CA VAL A 180 -7.89 0.29 -3.65
C VAL A 180 -9.05 -0.02 -4.57
N ILE A 181 -9.50 0.95 -5.36
CA ILE A 181 -10.50 0.77 -6.43
C ILE A 181 -10.03 1.38 -7.73
N GLY A 182 -10.47 0.82 -8.85
CA GLY A 182 -10.34 1.43 -10.15
C GLY A 182 -11.23 2.66 -10.38
N ARG A 183 -10.75 3.62 -11.17
CA ARG A 183 -11.57 4.74 -11.66
C ARG A 183 -11.09 5.25 -13.02
N LEU A 184 -12.04 5.58 -13.89
CA LEU A 184 -11.81 6.45 -15.05
C LEU A 184 -11.86 7.90 -14.58
N VAL A 185 -10.77 8.62 -14.77
CA VAL A 185 -10.62 10.01 -14.35
C VAL A 185 -10.59 10.91 -15.58
N ASN A 186 -11.42 11.95 -15.59
CA ASN A 186 -11.29 13.01 -16.58
C ASN A 186 -10.11 13.89 -16.20
N VAL A 187 -8.94 13.70 -16.83
CA VAL A 187 -7.70 14.38 -16.42
C VAL A 187 -7.76 15.90 -16.62
N SER A 188 -8.58 16.36 -17.55
CA SER A 188 -8.86 17.79 -17.75
C SER A 188 -9.70 18.36 -16.60
N GLY A 189 -10.89 17.80 -16.39
CA GLY A 189 -11.85 18.30 -15.42
C GLY A 189 -11.52 17.99 -13.96
N GLU A 190 -10.96 16.82 -13.67
CA GLU A 190 -10.76 16.28 -12.32
C GLU A 190 -9.30 16.32 -11.86
N ILE A 191 -8.35 16.75 -12.71
CA ILE A 191 -6.97 16.99 -12.31
C ILE A 191 -6.53 18.41 -12.70
N LEU A 192 -6.44 18.72 -14.00
CA LEU A 192 -5.91 19.99 -14.51
C LEU A 192 -6.70 21.21 -14.01
N HIS A 193 -8.03 21.18 -14.10
CA HIS A 193 -8.87 22.31 -13.71
C HIS A 193 -9.01 22.49 -12.19
N VAL A 194 -8.72 21.44 -11.39
CA VAL A 194 -8.87 21.47 -9.92
C VAL A 194 -7.53 21.61 -9.19
N THR A 195 -6.40 21.39 -9.86
CA THR A 195 -5.09 21.63 -9.26
C THR A 195 -4.81 23.13 -9.08
N ARG A 196 -4.12 23.46 -7.99
CA ARG A 196 -3.57 24.81 -7.72
C ARG A 196 -2.06 24.82 -7.71
N ASN A 197 -1.46 23.66 -7.99
CA ASN A 197 -0.03 23.52 -8.10
C ASN A 197 0.36 23.88 -9.54
N GLU A 198 1.02 25.04 -9.70
CA GLU A 198 1.45 25.53 -11.00
C GLU A 198 2.50 24.62 -11.66
N GLU A 199 3.31 23.90 -10.87
CA GLU A 199 4.22 22.89 -11.42
C GLU A 199 3.44 21.72 -12.04
N LEU A 200 2.41 21.23 -11.36
CA LEU A 200 1.54 20.19 -11.89
C LEU A 200 0.75 20.66 -13.12
N LYS A 201 0.28 21.91 -13.15
CA LYS A 201 -0.36 22.47 -14.35
C LYS A 201 0.60 22.55 -15.54
N SER A 202 1.85 22.95 -15.28
CA SER A 202 2.85 23.19 -16.33
C SER A 202 3.27 21.95 -17.12
N VAL A 203 3.00 20.75 -16.60
CA VAL A 203 3.34 19.48 -17.26
C VAL A 203 2.20 18.90 -18.11
N PHE A 204 1.04 19.57 -18.17
CA PHE A 204 -0.04 19.20 -19.07
C PHE A 204 0.20 19.71 -20.49
N PHE A 205 -0.15 18.90 -21.49
CA PHE A 205 -0.07 19.27 -22.90
C PHE A 205 -1.08 18.50 -23.75
N THR A 206 -1.36 18.99 -24.96
CA THR A 206 -2.16 18.27 -25.96
C THR A 206 -1.24 17.47 -26.88
N SER A 207 -1.49 16.17 -27.02
CA SER A 207 -0.72 15.31 -27.93
C SER A 207 -1.05 15.60 -29.40
N PRO A 208 -0.22 15.12 -30.36
CA PRO A 208 -0.55 15.19 -31.79
C PRO A 208 -1.85 14.47 -32.17
N ALA A 209 -2.32 13.53 -31.34
CA ALA A 209 -3.60 12.84 -31.51
C ALA A 209 -4.78 13.58 -30.84
N ASN A 210 -4.57 14.81 -30.38
CA ASN A 210 -5.57 15.63 -29.70
C ASN A 210 -6.04 15.05 -28.34
N ASN A 211 -5.17 14.33 -27.64
CA ASN A 211 -5.42 13.83 -26.29
C ASN A 211 -4.81 14.77 -25.23
N THR A 212 -5.45 14.88 -24.07
CA THR A 212 -4.88 15.57 -22.92
C THR A 212 -3.91 14.66 -22.19
N CYS A 213 -2.65 15.09 -22.06
CA CYS A 213 -1.58 14.32 -21.47
C CYS A 213 -0.89 15.09 -20.34
N PHE A 214 -0.25 14.37 -19.43
CA PHE A 214 0.65 14.94 -18.43
C PHE A 214 1.77 13.96 -18.07
N PHE A 215 2.87 14.47 -17.54
CA PHE A 215 4.04 13.67 -17.16
C PHE A 215 4.60 14.11 -15.79
N ALA A 216 5.44 13.27 -15.19
CA ALA A 216 6.14 13.63 -13.95
C ALA A 216 7.39 14.44 -14.27
N LYS A 217 7.62 15.55 -13.57
CA LYS A 217 8.83 16.38 -13.72
C LYS A 217 10.12 15.71 -13.14
N CYS A 218 10.06 14.44 -12.74
CA CYS A 218 11.13 13.74 -12.01
C CYS A 218 11.95 12.75 -12.88
N LEU A 219 13.22 12.61 -12.47
CA LEU A 219 14.41 12.01 -13.12
C LEU A 219 14.29 10.81 -14.06
N TYR A 220 13.46 9.81 -13.78
CA TYR A 220 13.41 8.62 -14.63
C TYR A 220 12.63 8.85 -15.92
N VAL A 221 11.78 9.87 -15.90
CA VAL A 221 10.68 10.06 -16.83
C VAL A 221 10.48 11.52 -17.20
N CYS A 222 11.56 12.32 -17.18
CA CYS A 222 11.57 13.73 -17.57
C CYS A 222 11.35 13.97 -19.08
N LYS A 223 11.05 12.93 -19.84
CA LYS A 223 10.79 13.01 -21.28
C LYS A 223 9.31 12.76 -21.53
N THR A 224 8.76 13.46 -22.53
CA THR A 224 7.37 13.30 -22.98
C THR A 224 7.02 11.85 -23.36
N GLU A 225 8.02 11.01 -23.64
CA GLU A 225 7.88 9.55 -23.88
C GLU A 225 7.30 8.77 -22.69
N TYR A 226 7.26 9.38 -21.50
CA TYR A 226 6.68 8.79 -20.28
C TYR A 226 5.42 9.50 -19.79
N ALA A 227 4.86 10.36 -20.63
CA ALA A 227 3.56 10.96 -20.38
C ALA A 227 2.47 9.88 -20.37
N VAL A 228 1.43 10.13 -19.57
CA VAL A 228 0.17 9.40 -19.66
C VAL A 228 -0.86 10.30 -20.30
N CYS A 229 -1.72 9.73 -21.13
CA CYS A 229 -2.68 10.47 -21.93
C CYS A 229 -4.08 9.90 -21.72
N GLY A 230 -5.08 10.77 -21.64
CA GLY A 230 -6.47 10.36 -21.76
C GLY A 230 -6.84 9.98 -23.19
N HIS A 231 -8.08 9.55 -23.38
CA HIS A 231 -8.68 9.28 -24.69
C HIS A 231 -10.07 9.92 -24.86
N PRO A 232 -10.17 11.21 -25.24
CA PRO A 232 -9.07 12.19 -25.22
C PRO A 232 -8.75 12.69 -23.80
N ASP A 233 -9.72 12.68 -22.88
CA ASP A 233 -9.56 13.19 -21.51
C ASP A 233 -9.71 12.12 -20.42
N LEU A 234 -10.31 10.96 -20.75
CA LEU A 234 -10.50 9.89 -19.78
C LEU A 234 -9.25 9.03 -19.69
N LEU A 235 -8.70 8.92 -18.49
CA LEU A 235 -7.57 8.07 -18.16
C LEU A 235 -7.94 7.13 -17.03
N GLU A 236 -7.67 5.84 -17.25
CA GLU A 236 -7.81 4.83 -16.22
C GLU A 236 -6.71 4.96 -15.16
N GLY A 237 -7.04 4.67 -13.90
CA GLY A 237 -6.04 4.45 -12.86
C GLY A 237 -6.62 3.89 -11.58
N SER A 238 -5.72 3.61 -10.63
CA SER A 238 -6.09 3.08 -9.31
C SER A 238 -6.17 4.19 -8.28
N MET A 239 -7.15 4.08 -7.39
CA MET A 239 -7.42 4.98 -6.27
C MET A 239 -7.16 4.24 -4.96
N SER A 240 -6.00 4.48 -4.35
CA SER A 240 -5.67 3.88 -3.04
C SER A 240 -6.05 4.83 -1.92
N ALA A 241 -6.83 4.38 -0.94
CA ALA A 241 -7.22 5.20 0.21
C ALA A 241 -5.98 5.64 1.00
N TYR A 242 -5.92 6.93 1.35
CA TYR A 242 -4.84 7.42 2.22
C TYR A 242 -4.99 6.85 3.63
N LEU A 243 -3.87 6.44 4.22
CA LEU A 243 -3.79 6.24 5.67
C LEU A 243 -3.82 7.58 6.41
N PRO A 244 -4.06 7.58 7.74
CA PRO A 244 -3.99 8.79 8.54
C PRO A 244 -2.64 9.51 8.39
N GLY A 245 -2.68 10.84 8.50
CA GLY A 245 -1.49 11.67 8.35
C GLY A 245 -0.39 11.31 9.37
N LEU A 246 0.87 11.38 8.94
CA LEU A 246 2.04 11.03 9.76
C LEU A 246 2.13 11.80 11.09
N SER A 247 1.46 12.95 11.21
CA SER A 247 1.41 13.75 12.44
C SER A 247 0.55 13.14 13.55
N ILE A 248 -0.43 12.29 13.21
CA ILE A 248 -1.33 11.63 14.18
C ILE A 248 -1.15 10.11 14.20
N ALA A 249 -0.66 9.53 13.09
CA ALA A 249 -0.25 8.13 13.03
C ALA A 249 1.14 8.03 12.39
N PRO A 250 2.21 8.31 13.16
CA PRO A 250 3.58 8.15 12.68
C PRO A 250 3.83 6.72 12.22
N ARG A 251 4.64 6.60 11.15
CA ARG A 251 5.08 5.33 10.59
C ARG A 251 6.58 5.34 10.43
N ILE A 252 7.18 4.17 10.52
CA ILE A 252 8.61 3.95 10.31
C ILE A 252 8.77 3.04 9.11
N SER A 253 9.59 3.46 8.15
CA SER A 253 10.02 2.66 7.02
C SER A 253 11.29 1.90 7.41
N ILE A 254 11.27 0.58 7.26
CA ILE A 254 12.36 -0.31 7.68
C ILE A 254 12.83 -1.09 6.45
N PRO A 255 14.14 -1.16 6.17
CA PRO A 255 14.67 -1.98 5.10
C PRO A 255 14.29 -3.45 5.27
N ASN A 256 13.85 -4.09 4.19
CA ASN A 256 13.62 -5.51 4.16
C ASN A 256 14.97 -6.25 4.24
N PRO A 257 15.18 -7.23 5.15
CA PRO A 257 16.43 -8.00 5.17
C PRO A 257 16.69 -8.76 3.86
N TRP A 258 15.64 -9.10 3.11
CA TRP A 258 15.75 -9.69 1.78
C TRP A 258 15.57 -8.67 0.65
N ILE A 259 15.93 -7.39 0.90
CA ILE A 259 16.06 -6.38 -0.14
C ILE A 259 17.05 -6.85 -1.22
N ARG A 260 16.76 -6.59 -2.50
CA ARG A 260 17.68 -6.89 -3.60
C ARG A 260 18.68 -5.75 -3.82
N SER A 261 19.76 -6.04 -4.53
CA SER A 261 20.72 -5.01 -4.93
C SER A 261 20.19 -4.16 -6.09
N TYR A 262 19.97 -2.87 -5.86
CA TYR A 262 19.49 -1.91 -6.87
C TYR A 262 20.59 -1.47 -7.86
N THR A 263 21.36 -2.44 -8.33
CA THR A 263 22.47 -2.28 -9.27
C THR A 263 22.43 -3.42 -10.29
N PHE A 264 23.09 -3.23 -11.44
CA PHE A 264 23.05 -4.22 -12.54
C PHE A 264 23.92 -5.45 -12.28
N THR A 265 24.92 -5.36 -11.40
CA THR A 265 25.91 -6.43 -11.16
C THR A 265 25.98 -6.87 -9.70
N GLY A 266 25.33 -6.14 -8.79
CA GLY A 266 25.33 -6.47 -7.37
C GLY A 266 24.59 -7.78 -7.09
N LYS A 267 24.97 -8.38 -5.97
CA LYS A 267 24.20 -9.44 -5.30
C LYS A 267 24.21 -9.15 -3.82
N GLU A 268 23.12 -9.47 -3.15
CA GLU A 268 22.98 -9.30 -1.71
C GLU A 268 23.39 -10.56 -0.97
N GLU A 269 23.70 -10.43 0.32
CA GLU A 269 24.19 -11.56 1.13
C GLU A 269 23.21 -12.74 1.12
N TRP A 270 21.90 -12.48 1.19
CA TRP A 270 20.87 -13.52 1.19
C TRP A 270 20.80 -14.32 -0.12
N GLU A 271 21.31 -13.77 -1.24
CA GLU A 271 21.33 -14.45 -2.54
C GLU A 271 22.45 -15.48 -2.64
N VAL A 272 23.52 -15.31 -1.86
CA VAL A 272 24.74 -16.15 -1.91
C VAL A 272 24.97 -16.97 -0.65
N ASN A 273 24.36 -16.59 0.49
CA ASN A 273 24.50 -17.26 1.77
C ASN A 273 23.25 -18.12 2.10
N PRO A 274 23.32 -19.46 2.04
CA PRO A 274 22.17 -20.32 2.36
C PRO A 274 21.78 -20.31 3.85
N PHE A 275 22.65 -19.81 4.74
CA PHE A 275 22.41 -19.70 6.18
C PHE A 275 22.01 -18.27 6.62
N TYR A 276 21.71 -17.38 5.68
CA TYR A 276 21.41 -15.98 5.96
C TYR A 276 20.31 -15.80 7.03
N CYS A 277 19.23 -16.59 6.96
CA CYS A 277 18.15 -16.49 7.94
C CYS A 277 18.58 -16.87 9.37
N ASP A 278 19.60 -17.71 9.55
CA ASP A 278 20.08 -18.07 10.90
C ASP A 278 20.69 -16.87 11.62
N THR A 279 21.32 -15.96 10.85
CA THR A 279 21.77 -14.65 11.35
C THR A 279 20.57 -13.75 11.64
N ILE A 280 19.66 -13.60 10.68
CA ILE A 280 18.48 -12.71 10.83
C ILE A 280 17.66 -13.08 12.06
N ARG A 281 17.44 -14.36 12.32
CA ARG A 281 16.70 -14.87 13.49
C ARG A 281 17.29 -14.47 14.84
N ARG A 282 18.54 -14.03 14.90
CA ARG A 282 19.21 -13.58 16.13
C ARG A 282 19.20 -12.06 16.28
N LEU A 283 18.90 -11.33 15.21
CA LEU A 283 18.91 -9.87 15.19
C LEU A 283 17.57 -9.30 15.65
N TYR A 284 17.61 -8.27 16.48
CA TYR A 284 16.44 -7.43 16.75
C TYR A 284 16.04 -6.67 15.47
N PRO A 285 14.74 -6.52 15.14
CA PRO A 285 13.55 -7.02 15.85
C PRO A 285 13.03 -8.38 15.36
N TYR A 286 13.83 -9.15 14.63
CA TYR A 286 13.43 -10.43 14.01
C TYR A 286 13.54 -11.64 14.95
N ASN A 287 14.24 -11.47 16.07
CA ASN A 287 14.51 -12.49 17.07
C ASN A 287 13.35 -12.76 18.04
N SER A 288 12.29 -11.95 18.02
CA SER A 288 11.16 -12.08 18.93
C SER A 288 9.84 -11.65 18.28
N GLY A 289 8.72 -12.05 18.88
CA GLY A 289 7.38 -11.71 18.42
C GLY A 289 7.08 -12.22 17.00
N ASN A 290 6.28 -11.45 16.28
CA ASN A 290 5.73 -11.84 14.98
C ASN A 290 6.48 -11.23 13.77
N ARG A 291 7.56 -10.48 13.99
CA ARG A 291 8.21 -9.71 12.92
C ARG A 291 8.67 -10.58 11.75
N LEU A 292 9.44 -11.63 12.04
CA LEU A 292 9.92 -12.55 11.01
C LEU A 292 8.78 -13.28 10.31
N LEU A 293 7.77 -13.73 11.06
CA LEU A 293 6.58 -14.38 10.49
C LEU A 293 5.79 -13.42 9.59
N ASN A 294 5.69 -12.14 9.95
CA ASN A 294 5.05 -11.13 9.10
C ASN A 294 5.83 -10.87 7.81
N ILE A 295 7.17 -10.92 7.85
CA ILE A 295 8.00 -10.83 6.63
C ILE A 295 7.74 -12.03 5.73
N ILE A 296 7.57 -13.23 6.30
CA ILE A 296 7.27 -14.43 5.51
C ILE A 296 5.86 -14.36 4.89
N ASP A 297 4.85 -13.86 5.61
CA ASP A 297 3.53 -13.55 5.03
C ASP A 297 3.66 -12.58 3.84
N MET A 298 4.46 -11.52 4.01
CA MET A 298 4.71 -10.52 2.96
C MET A 298 5.45 -11.12 1.76
N ALA A 299 6.43 -12.00 1.99
CA ALA A 299 7.15 -12.70 0.91
C ALA A 299 6.25 -13.67 0.14
N ILE A 300 5.32 -14.35 0.82
CA ILE A 300 4.29 -15.18 0.18
C ILE A 300 3.38 -14.32 -0.70
N PHE A 301 2.94 -13.17 -0.18
CA PHE A 301 2.14 -12.20 -0.92
C PHE A 301 2.88 -11.66 -2.15
N ASP A 302 4.12 -11.20 -1.98
CA ASP A 302 4.95 -10.68 -3.05
C ASP A 302 5.28 -11.76 -4.10
N PHE A 303 5.46 -13.03 -3.70
CA PHE A 303 5.67 -14.12 -4.65
C PHE A 303 4.41 -14.42 -5.48
N LEU A 304 3.23 -14.42 -4.86
CA LEU A 304 1.97 -14.61 -5.59
C LEU A 304 1.75 -13.51 -6.62
N THR A 305 2.04 -12.25 -6.28
CA THR A 305 1.94 -11.13 -7.23
C THR A 305 3.11 -11.09 -8.22
N GLY A 306 4.26 -11.64 -7.87
CA GLY A 306 5.52 -11.51 -8.62
C GLY A 306 6.23 -10.17 -8.37
N ASN A 307 5.95 -9.51 -7.25
CA ASN A 307 6.58 -8.25 -6.87
C ASN A 307 8.00 -8.48 -6.34
N MET A 308 9.00 -8.02 -7.09
CA MET A 308 10.41 -8.13 -6.71
C MET A 308 10.95 -6.88 -5.98
N ASP A 309 10.15 -5.81 -5.88
CA ASP A 309 10.62 -4.47 -5.49
C ASP A 309 10.29 -4.10 -4.03
N ARG A 310 10.16 -5.12 -3.17
CA ARG A 310 9.92 -4.96 -1.72
C ARG A 310 11.21 -4.59 -0.98
N HIS A 311 11.73 -3.38 -1.20
CA HIS A 311 12.94 -2.92 -0.51
C HIS A 311 12.71 -2.52 0.95
N HIS A 312 11.53 -2.03 1.26
CA HIS A 312 11.18 -1.55 2.59
C HIS A 312 9.76 -2.01 2.91
N TYR A 313 9.45 -2.06 4.19
CA TYR A 313 8.10 -2.17 4.71
C TYR A 313 7.85 -1.08 5.74
N GLU A 314 6.60 -0.69 5.92
CA GLU A 314 6.23 0.29 6.95
C GLU A 314 5.48 -0.37 8.10
N ILE A 315 5.62 0.22 9.29
CA ILE A 315 4.79 -0.08 10.46
C ILE A 315 4.27 1.20 11.11
N PHE A 316 3.14 1.11 11.82
CA PHE A 316 2.72 2.17 12.72
C PHE A 316 3.59 2.16 13.98
N THR A 317 4.18 3.31 14.31
CA THR A 317 5.04 3.46 15.49
C THR A 317 4.31 3.08 16.78
N LYS A 318 3.00 3.40 16.88
CA LYS A 318 2.18 3.11 18.06
C LYS A 318 2.17 1.63 18.45
N PHE A 319 2.18 0.71 17.47
CA PHE A 319 2.12 -0.72 17.73
C PHE A 319 3.49 -1.38 17.92
N GLY A 320 4.57 -0.63 17.69
CA GLY A 320 5.94 -1.10 17.88
C GLY A 320 6.25 -2.40 17.13
N ASP A 321 7.07 -3.25 17.74
CA ASP A 321 7.53 -4.51 17.14
C ASP A 321 6.41 -5.51 16.87
N ALA A 322 5.35 -5.44 17.69
CA ALA A 322 4.21 -6.33 17.59
C ALA A 322 3.16 -5.89 16.56
N GLY A 323 3.33 -4.73 15.92
CA GLY A 323 2.48 -4.29 14.82
C GLY A 323 2.63 -5.15 13.56
N PHE A 324 1.58 -5.22 12.76
CA PHE A 324 1.65 -5.81 11.42
C PHE A 324 2.44 -4.92 10.44
N LEU A 325 2.86 -5.51 9.32
CA LEU A 325 3.57 -4.79 8.25
C LEU A 325 2.57 -4.22 7.25
N LEU A 326 2.71 -2.96 6.87
CA LEU A 326 1.94 -2.37 5.78
C LEU A 326 2.48 -2.86 4.43
N HIS A 327 1.61 -3.41 3.60
CA HIS A 327 1.93 -3.89 2.25
C HIS A 327 1.68 -2.76 1.24
N PHE A 328 2.50 -1.70 1.28
CA PHE A 328 2.41 -0.56 0.35
C PHE A 328 3.06 -0.82 -1.02
N ASP A 329 2.86 0.07 -2.00
CA ASP A 329 3.57 0.07 -3.28
C ASP A 329 3.64 -1.29 -4.01
N ASN A 330 2.47 -1.81 -4.35
CA ASN A 330 2.33 -3.10 -5.03
C ASN A 330 2.28 -2.96 -6.57
N ALA A 331 2.47 -1.74 -7.09
CA ALA A 331 2.37 -1.44 -8.51
C ALA A 331 3.39 -2.15 -9.41
N ARG A 332 4.42 -2.81 -8.86
CA ARG A 332 5.35 -3.68 -9.61
C ARG A 332 5.00 -5.16 -9.56
N GLY A 333 3.86 -5.51 -8.95
CA GLY A 333 3.28 -6.84 -9.07
C GLY A 333 2.66 -7.05 -10.45
N PHE A 334 2.33 -8.31 -10.76
CA PHE A 334 1.62 -8.72 -11.97
C PHE A 334 2.29 -8.25 -13.28
N GLY A 335 3.62 -8.11 -13.29
CA GLY A 335 4.37 -7.75 -14.50
C GLY A 335 4.56 -8.92 -15.48
N ARG A 336 4.66 -10.16 -14.98
CA ARG A 336 4.84 -11.37 -15.80
C ARG A 336 3.93 -12.48 -15.29
N HIS A 337 3.05 -13.01 -16.12
CA HIS A 337 2.24 -14.20 -15.79
C HIS A 337 2.94 -15.49 -16.21
N SER A 338 3.87 -15.44 -17.16
CA SER A 338 4.59 -16.62 -17.67
C SER A 338 5.83 -17.01 -16.84
N HIS A 339 6.28 -16.14 -15.93
CA HIS A 339 7.45 -16.35 -15.08
C HIS A 339 7.07 -16.36 -13.60
N ASP A 340 7.74 -17.19 -12.80
CA ASP A 340 7.60 -17.22 -11.33
C ASP A 340 8.96 -17.04 -10.68
N GLU A 341 9.20 -15.87 -10.10
CA GLU A 341 10.48 -15.52 -9.50
C GLU A 341 10.65 -16.17 -8.11
N LEU A 342 11.24 -17.37 -8.09
CA LEU A 342 11.39 -18.16 -6.86
C LEU A 342 12.23 -17.48 -5.78
N SER A 343 13.15 -16.58 -6.15
CA SER A 343 13.97 -15.87 -5.16
C SER A 343 13.15 -14.98 -4.23
N ILE A 344 11.92 -14.57 -4.59
CA ILE A 344 11.01 -13.85 -3.68
C ILE A 344 10.65 -14.72 -2.46
N LEU A 345 10.59 -16.05 -2.59
CA LEU A 345 10.33 -16.97 -1.48
C LEU A 345 11.54 -17.24 -0.58
N ALA A 346 12.68 -16.58 -0.80
CA ALA A 346 13.88 -16.76 0.01
C ALA A 346 13.61 -16.71 1.53
N PRO A 347 12.83 -15.76 2.09
CA PRO A 347 12.49 -15.75 3.51
C PRO A 347 11.82 -17.05 3.97
N LEU A 348 10.84 -17.57 3.21
CA LEU A 348 10.17 -18.82 3.53
C LEU A 348 11.12 -20.01 3.44
N THR A 349 11.91 -20.12 2.38
CA THR A 349 12.77 -21.28 2.14
C THR A 349 14.02 -21.32 3.00
N GLN A 350 14.57 -20.16 3.40
CA GLN A 350 15.74 -20.09 4.26
C GLN A 350 15.35 -20.24 5.73
N CYS A 351 14.28 -19.57 6.17
CA CYS A 351 13.85 -19.66 7.55
C CYS A 351 13.08 -20.96 7.82
N CYS A 352 12.32 -21.47 6.86
CA CYS A 352 11.46 -22.65 7.06
C CYS A 352 10.53 -22.50 8.28
N THR A 353 9.81 -21.37 8.35
CA THR A 353 8.75 -21.16 9.33
C THR A 353 7.57 -20.45 8.67
N ILE A 354 6.35 -20.72 9.12
CA ILE A 354 5.12 -20.13 8.59
C ILE A 354 4.05 -20.10 9.68
N LYS A 355 3.19 -19.08 9.66
CA LYS A 355 2.02 -19.04 10.53
C LYS A 355 1.04 -20.14 10.18
N ARG A 356 0.43 -20.73 11.22
CA ARG A 356 -0.61 -21.73 11.07
C ARG A 356 -1.81 -21.16 10.31
N SER A 357 -2.27 -19.95 10.60
CA SER A 357 -3.40 -19.36 9.85
C SER A 357 -3.09 -19.18 8.37
N THR A 358 -1.90 -18.66 8.04
CA THR A 358 -1.45 -18.48 6.66
C THR A 358 -1.44 -19.82 5.93
N LEU A 359 -0.82 -20.86 6.51
CA LEU A 359 -0.77 -22.19 5.89
C LEU A 359 -2.17 -22.79 5.68
N LEU A 360 -3.06 -22.68 6.67
CA LEU A 360 -4.45 -23.16 6.55
C LEU A 360 -5.21 -22.42 5.45
N ARG A 361 -5.04 -21.10 5.34
CA ARG A 361 -5.67 -20.29 4.29
C ARG A 361 -5.16 -20.68 2.90
N LEU A 362 -3.85 -20.88 2.75
CA LEU A 362 -3.25 -21.33 1.49
C LEU A 362 -3.78 -22.71 1.06
N HIS A 363 -3.91 -23.66 1.99
CA HIS A 363 -4.52 -24.97 1.70
C HIS A 363 -6.00 -24.88 1.34
N LEU A 364 -6.75 -24.01 2.01
CA LEU A 364 -8.16 -23.77 1.67
C LEU A 364 -8.29 -23.31 0.21
N LEU A 365 -7.41 -22.41 -0.22
CA LEU A 365 -7.41 -21.81 -1.55
C LEU A 365 -6.94 -22.75 -2.69
N THR A 366 -6.54 -23.99 -2.38
CA THR A 366 -6.28 -25.03 -3.40
C THR A 366 -7.49 -25.93 -3.65
N ARG A 367 -8.53 -25.83 -2.82
CA ARG A 367 -9.70 -26.70 -2.99
C ARG A 367 -10.46 -26.31 -4.27
N PRO A 368 -11.08 -27.27 -4.99
CA PRO A 368 -11.78 -26.98 -6.24
C PRO A 368 -12.87 -25.91 -6.10
N ASP A 369 -13.57 -25.86 -4.97
CA ASP A 369 -14.65 -24.92 -4.65
C ASP A 369 -14.15 -23.53 -4.22
N LEU A 370 -12.87 -23.38 -3.88
CA LEU A 370 -12.28 -22.15 -3.34
C LEU A 370 -10.94 -21.82 -4.03
N ARG A 371 -10.76 -22.29 -5.26
CA ARG A 371 -9.52 -22.10 -6.02
C ARG A 371 -9.15 -20.61 -6.06
N LEU A 372 -7.88 -20.30 -5.78
CA LEU A 372 -7.41 -18.92 -5.66
C LEU A 372 -7.76 -18.06 -6.88
N SER A 373 -7.54 -18.56 -8.09
CA SER A 373 -7.91 -17.87 -9.33
C SER A 373 -9.40 -17.50 -9.40
N GLU A 374 -10.30 -18.41 -9.04
CA GLU A 374 -11.75 -18.19 -9.09
C GLU A 374 -12.22 -17.21 -8.01
N VAL A 375 -11.71 -17.35 -6.78
CA VAL A 375 -12.02 -16.41 -5.69
C VAL A 375 -11.49 -15.02 -6.03
N MET A 376 -10.32 -14.92 -6.66
CA MET A 376 -9.79 -13.65 -7.15
C MET A 376 -10.61 -13.06 -8.29
N ARG A 377 -11.04 -13.88 -9.26
CA ARG A 377 -11.92 -13.47 -10.36
C ARG A 377 -13.20 -12.85 -9.82
N GLU A 378 -13.88 -13.55 -8.91
CA GLU A 378 -15.11 -13.07 -8.29
C GLU A 378 -14.87 -11.79 -7.48
N SER A 379 -13.81 -11.75 -6.67
CA SER A 379 -13.46 -10.57 -5.88
C SER A 379 -13.21 -9.34 -6.76
N LEU A 380 -12.56 -9.50 -7.92
CA LEU A 380 -12.22 -8.42 -8.85
C LEU A 380 -13.38 -7.98 -9.75
N ASP A 381 -14.41 -8.81 -9.94
CA ASP A 381 -15.53 -8.50 -10.84
C ASP A 381 -16.37 -7.28 -10.38
N GLY A 382 -16.29 -6.96 -9.08
CA GLY A 382 -16.91 -5.76 -8.50
C GLY A 382 -16.19 -4.44 -8.84
N ASP A 383 -14.96 -4.48 -9.37
CA ASP A 383 -14.21 -3.28 -9.73
C ASP A 383 -14.71 -2.70 -11.08
N PRO A 384 -14.87 -1.36 -11.21
CA PRO A 384 -15.31 -0.75 -12.46
C PRO A 384 -14.35 -0.93 -13.64
N LEU A 385 -13.09 -1.27 -13.40
CA LEU A 385 -12.07 -1.48 -14.43
C LEU A 385 -11.94 -2.95 -14.84
N ARG A 386 -12.98 -3.76 -14.61
CA ARG A 386 -12.97 -5.16 -15.03
C ARG A 386 -12.77 -5.31 -16.55
N PRO A 387 -12.01 -6.33 -17.00
CA PRO A 387 -11.22 -7.24 -16.17
C PRO A 387 -9.96 -6.57 -15.60
N VAL A 388 -9.71 -6.65 -14.28
CA VAL A 388 -8.51 -6.04 -13.67
C VAL A 388 -7.25 -6.84 -14.01
N LEU A 389 -7.32 -8.16 -13.85
CA LEU A 389 -6.30 -9.13 -14.26
C LEU A 389 -6.80 -9.96 -15.44
N THR A 390 -5.88 -10.37 -16.30
CA THR A 390 -6.16 -11.28 -17.42
C THR A 390 -6.15 -12.74 -16.94
N GLU A 391 -6.76 -13.63 -17.73
CA GLU A 391 -6.78 -15.08 -17.44
C GLU A 391 -5.40 -15.67 -17.13
N PRO A 392 -4.34 -15.37 -17.89
CA PRO A 392 -3.02 -15.91 -17.59
C PRO A 392 -2.50 -15.51 -16.20
N HIS A 393 -2.80 -14.29 -15.72
CA HIS A 393 -2.41 -13.86 -14.38
C HIS A 393 -3.20 -14.60 -13.29
N LEU A 394 -4.50 -14.82 -13.49
CA LEU A 394 -5.32 -15.60 -12.56
C LEU A 394 -4.79 -17.04 -12.44
N LEU A 395 -4.51 -17.70 -13.57
CA LEU A 395 -3.94 -19.06 -13.58
C LEU A 395 -2.53 -19.11 -12.99
N ALA A 396 -1.74 -18.04 -13.14
CA ALA A 396 -0.42 -17.94 -12.52
C ALA A 396 -0.51 -17.93 -10.98
N LEU A 397 -1.58 -17.38 -10.39
CA LEU A 397 -1.77 -17.40 -8.93
C LEU A 397 -1.89 -18.83 -8.39
N ASP A 398 -2.66 -19.69 -9.05
CA ASP A 398 -2.79 -21.10 -8.64
C ASP A 398 -1.45 -21.84 -8.75
N ARG A 399 -0.75 -21.65 -9.87
CA ARG A 399 0.59 -22.25 -10.10
C ARG A 399 1.59 -21.81 -9.03
N ARG A 400 1.58 -20.52 -8.65
CA ARG A 400 2.45 -19.97 -7.60
C ARG A 400 2.04 -20.48 -6.21
N LEU A 401 0.74 -20.58 -5.92
CA LEU A 401 0.24 -21.15 -4.67
C LEU A 401 0.75 -22.59 -4.46
N GLU A 402 0.72 -23.43 -5.49
CA GLU A 402 1.29 -24.78 -5.41
C GLU A 402 2.79 -24.78 -5.12
N LYS A 403 3.55 -23.83 -5.67
CA LYS A 403 5.00 -23.70 -5.42
C LYS A 403 5.28 -23.31 -3.97
N ILE A 404 4.44 -22.44 -3.38
CA ILE A 404 4.52 -22.09 -1.95
C ILE A 404 4.30 -23.33 -1.08
N LEU A 405 3.22 -24.09 -1.33
CA LEU A 405 2.92 -25.29 -0.55
C LEU A 405 4.00 -26.36 -0.70
N ARG A 406 4.57 -26.51 -1.90
CA ARG A 406 5.73 -27.40 -2.12
C ARG A 406 6.97 -26.92 -1.35
N ALA A 407 7.21 -25.62 -1.22
CA ALA A 407 8.29 -25.07 -0.40
C ALA A 407 8.07 -25.38 1.10
N VAL A 408 6.85 -25.17 1.61
CA VAL A 408 6.49 -25.52 2.99
C VAL A 408 6.66 -27.02 3.23
N GLN A 409 6.21 -27.88 2.31
CA GLN A 409 6.35 -29.33 2.43
C GLN A 409 7.82 -29.76 2.51
N ARG A 410 8.72 -29.14 1.74
CA ARG A 410 10.16 -29.40 1.84
C ARG A 410 10.71 -29.02 3.22
N CYS A 411 10.30 -27.87 3.75
CA CYS A 411 10.67 -27.45 5.10
C CYS A 411 10.17 -28.44 6.16
N VAL A 412 8.91 -28.87 6.08
CA VAL A 412 8.31 -29.84 7.02
C VAL A 412 9.02 -31.18 6.97
N ARG A 413 9.38 -31.68 5.78
CA ARG A 413 10.17 -32.92 5.65
C ARG A 413 11.56 -32.81 6.27
N LYS A 414 12.17 -31.62 6.25
CA LYS A 414 13.53 -31.37 6.77
C LYS A 414 13.56 -31.17 8.28
N LEU A 415 12.62 -30.40 8.84
CA LEU A 415 12.65 -29.92 10.23
C LEU A 415 11.51 -30.45 11.11
N GLY A 416 10.50 -31.09 10.51
CA GLY A 416 9.28 -31.50 11.19
C GLY A 416 8.23 -30.40 11.30
N GLU A 417 6.95 -30.77 11.29
CA GLU A 417 5.83 -29.83 11.26
C GLU A 417 5.81 -28.87 12.46
N ARG A 418 6.13 -29.38 13.66
CA ARG A 418 6.13 -28.60 14.90
C ARG A 418 7.12 -27.43 14.89
N GLN A 419 8.22 -27.53 14.15
CA GLN A 419 9.21 -26.45 14.04
C GLN A 419 8.85 -25.45 12.94
N VAL A 420 8.21 -25.93 11.87
CA VAL A 420 7.89 -25.10 10.69
C VAL A 420 6.59 -24.32 10.91
N VAL A 421 5.56 -24.95 11.45
CA VAL A 421 4.22 -24.36 11.58
C VAL A 421 4.05 -23.78 12.98
N VAL A 422 4.09 -22.45 13.05
CA VAL A 422 4.06 -21.69 14.31
C VAL A 422 2.68 -21.11 14.57
N ALA A 423 2.25 -21.08 15.82
CA ALA A 423 1.02 -20.40 16.22
C ALA A 423 1.15 -18.89 16.02
N ASP A 424 0.10 -18.26 15.51
CA ASP A 424 0.08 -16.84 15.10
C ASP A 424 0.39 -15.84 16.22
N PHE A 425 0.07 -16.21 17.47
CA PHE A 425 0.32 -15.39 18.65
C PHE A 425 1.19 -16.22 19.58
N VAL A 426 2.47 -15.88 19.63
CA VAL A 426 3.31 -16.26 20.77
C VAL A 426 3.03 -15.22 21.83
N GLU A 427 2.36 -15.61 22.93
CA GLU A 427 2.28 -14.77 24.12
C GLU A 427 3.70 -14.38 24.51
N VAL A 428 4.05 -13.10 24.39
CA VAL A 428 5.28 -12.59 24.98
C VAL A 428 5.03 -12.57 26.48
N PRO A 429 5.83 -13.29 27.30
CA PRO A 429 5.70 -13.20 28.74
C PRO A 429 5.82 -11.74 29.16
N ASP A 430 4.91 -11.28 30.02
CA ASP A 430 4.84 -9.93 30.55
C ASP A 430 6.18 -9.58 31.23
N ASP A 431 7.11 -8.92 30.52
CA ASP A 431 8.42 -8.55 31.06
C ASP A 431 8.24 -7.32 31.97
N PRO A 432 8.44 -7.44 33.29
CA PRO A 432 8.29 -6.33 34.22
C PRO A 432 9.21 -5.14 33.90
N ALA A 433 10.29 -5.35 33.12
CA ALA A 433 11.25 -4.32 32.74
C ALA A 433 10.71 -3.31 31.70
N THR A 434 9.58 -3.59 31.05
CA THR A 434 8.95 -2.67 30.08
C THR A 434 7.81 -1.83 30.66
N ARG A 435 7.47 -2.02 31.94
CA ARG A 435 6.48 -1.15 32.61
C ARG A 435 7.07 0.24 32.81
N SER A 436 6.50 1.23 32.17
CA SER A 436 6.69 2.63 32.55
C SER A 436 6.37 2.79 34.04
N PRO A 437 7.16 3.54 34.82
CA PRO A 437 6.89 3.70 36.24
C PRO A 437 5.49 4.30 36.43
N GLN A 438 4.65 3.62 37.22
CA GLN A 438 3.35 4.18 37.60
C GLN A 438 3.57 5.52 38.33
N PRO A 439 2.78 6.56 38.04
CA PRO A 439 2.84 7.78 38.82
C PRO A 439 2.50 7.47 40.29
N PRO A 440 3.15 8.13 41.26
CA PRO A 440 2.92 7.85 42.67
C PRO A 440 1.46 8.14 43.03
N LEU A 441 0.87 7.22 43.81
CA LEU A 441 -0.46 7.37 44.38
C LEU A 441 -0.53 8.69 45.18
N PRO A 442 -1.62 9.47 45.06
CA PRO A 442 -1.81 10.66 45.85
C PRO A 442 -1.86 10.30 47.34
N PRO A 443 -1.27 11.13 48.23
CA PRO A 443 -1.23 10.85 49.65
C PRO A 443 -2.64 10.80 50.24
N GLU A 444 -2.90 9.80 51.08
CA GLU A 444 -4.15 9.69 51.82
C GLU A 444 -4.42 10.95 52.65
N PRO A 445 -5.68 11.42 52.71
CA PRO A 445 -6.04 12.55 53.53
C PRO A 445 -5.79 12.22 55.01
N ARG A 446 -4.85 12.95 55.61
CA ARG A 446 -4.64 12.89 57.07
C ARG A 446 -5.88 13.45 57.74
N SER A 447 -6.57 12.59 58.48
CA SER A 447 -7.61 12.98 59.42
C SER A 447 -7.02 13.82 60.55
N ARG A 448 -7.43 15.08 60.63
CA ARG A 448 -7.60 15.83 61.89
C ARG A 448 -8.81 16.74 61.77
#